data_AF-A0A1L9V1T5-F1
#
_entry.id   AF-A0A1L9V1T5-F1
#
_cell.length_a   1.000
_cell.length_b   1.000
_cell.length_c   1.000
_cell.angle_alpha   90.00
_cell.angle_beta   90.00
_cell.angle_gamma   90.00
#
_symmetry.space_group_name_H-M   'P 1'
#
loop_
_entity.id
_entity.type
_entity.pdbx_description
1 polymer ?
#
loop_
_entity_poly.entity_id
_entity_poly.type
_entity_poly.pdbx_seq_one_letter_code
_entity_poly.pdbx_strand_id
1 'polypeptide(L)'
;MSQTSETPLFVVEEVLCTYPISTFYDSCPRYLFYALLLPTCVTRWTGWLADVFLGAAATYAGTAAVQAFILVSNPAKHNPYELITIPLIPDNTSLWDSFPSLITGTDRIELSPAALELDADAVLAIVVTAYLTFLPLQCWSRTFSHERARYILLALWHVLMLAGSICALIYWPTLRNTPIQYTFCYPDLPPWSTVSSDGWESWQRTSTWNNSVWDIFSNSTTFDQLPSVCFYPCFNTTQILRQTTTLEATIATGDYRIHQRSEFWNEVVYSMRYIYSLIVLTVIVNFFLLLFKILPYRSRLPSAQVRSIWNERKNIFNGLKKDFRSAIYVSQLHRTDVMDSTREKLSVWRYAGCLFTLHAMGSWLGLLLDTVILCALVFSIIVSPFTVIAFVVWIEYYIHEDGPSQETPQQVGQWSPLVSIGFLLISAAILKLKYWVASREELEEEIGYLRGKLKRLERLREEMHGSAG
;
A
#
# COMPACT_ATOMS: atom_id res chain seq x y z
N MET A 1 15.16 43.01 -30.84
CA MET A 1 13.77 42.76 -31.27
C MET A 1 12.94 44.01 -30.96
N SER A 2 12.13 44.49 -31.92
CA SER A 2 11.37 45.74 -31.77
C SER A 2 10.14 45.50 -30.91
N GLN A 3 10.16 45.98 -29.66
CA GLN A 3 9.01 45.98 -28.75
C GLN A 3 7.85 46.79 -29.36
N THR A 4 6.76 46.11 -29.68
CA THR A 4 5.44 46.74 -29.73
C THR A 4 4.97 46.93 -28.29
N SER A 5 4.58 48.14 -27.92
CA SER A 5 4.26 48.60 -26.56
C SER A 5 3.13 47.85 -25.82
N GLU A 6 2.57 46.80 -26.42
CA GLU A 6 1.38 46.09 -25.93
C GLU A 6 1.66 44.63 -25.52
N THR A 7 2.80 44.02 -25.90
CA THR A 7 3.12 42.63 -25.53
C THR A 7 4.15 42.57 -24.40
N PRO A 8 3.90 41.80 -23.32
CA PRO A 8 4.87 41.65 -22.22
C PRO A 8 6.12 40.91 -22.69
N LEU A 9 7.26 41.12 -22.03
CA LEU A 9 8.52 40.44 -22.39
C LEU A 9 8.44 38.91 -22.30
N PHE A 10 7.69 38.41 -21.32
CA PHE A 10 7.39 37.01 -21.12
C PHE A 10 6.05 36.89 -20.38
N VAL A 11 5.45 35.71 -20.46
CA VAL A 11 4.23 35.33 -19.75
C VAL A 11 4.53 34.20 -18.77
N VAL A 12 3.67 34.04 -17.77
CA VAL A 12 3.84 33.02 -16.72
C VAL A 12 2.63 32.11 -16.71
N GLU A 13 2.87 30.81 -16.78
CA GLU A 13 1.83 29.80 -16.63
C GLU A 13 2.11 28.84 -15.47
N GLU A 14 1.04 28.33 -14.87
CA GLU A 14 1.12 27.21 -13.96
C GLU A 14 1.40 25.92 -14.71
N VAL A 15 2.38 25.16 -14.22
CA VAL A 15 2.76 23.86 -14.76
C VAL A 15 2.86 22.83 -13.66
N LEU A 16 2.73 21.56 -14.03
CA LEU A 16 2.98 20.43 -13.17
C LEU A 16 4.29 19.79 -13.61
N CYS A 17 5.27 19.73 -12.71
CA CYS A 17 6.54 19.06 -12.99
C CYS A 17 6.57 17.71 -12.28
N THR A 18 6.60 16.63 -13.06
CA THR A 18 6.45 15.26 -12.58
C THR A 18 7.48 14.34 -13.19
N TYR A 19 8.06 13.47 -12.38
CA TYR A 19 8.63 12.22 -12.86
C TYR A 19 7.47 11.27 -13.17
N PRO A 20 7.30 10.82 -14.42
CA PRO A 20 6.18 9.97 -14.78
C PRO A 20 6.29 8.60 -14.12
N ILE A 21 5.15 7.90 -14.06
CA ILE A 21 5.09 6.54 -13.52
C ILE A 21 6.04 5.65 -14.33
N SER A 22 6.94 4.98 -13.64
CA SER A 22 7.88 4.07 -14.27
C SER A 22 7.16 2.87 -14.86
N THR A 23 7.67 2.36 -15.99
CA THR A 23 7.09 1.21 -16.71
C THR A 23 6.90 -0.05 -15.85
N PHE A 24 7.67 -0.19 -14.77
CA PHE A 24 7.55 -1.31 -13.83
C PHE A 24 6.31 -1.19 -12.92
N TYR A 25 5.87 0.03 -12.64
CA TYR A 25 4.70 0.35 -11.81
C TYR A 25 3.52 0.87 -12.62
N ASP A 26 3.59 0.81 -13.95
CA ASP A 26 2.53 1.22 -14.86
C ASP A 26 1.27 0.33 -14.73
N SER A 27 0.19 0.73 -15.40
CA SER A 27 -1.15 0.12 -15.31
C SER A 27 -1.14 -1.38 -15.63
N CYS A 28 -0.39 -1.82 -16.63
CA CYS A 28 -0.32 -3.23 -17.03
C CYS A 28 0.21 -4.15 -15.91
N PRO A 29 1.42 -3.92 -15.34
CA PRO A 29 1.91 -4.74 -14.23
C PRO A 29 1.05 -4.62 -12.97
N ARG A 30 0.44 -3.46 -12.67
CA ARG A 30 -0.50 -3.32 -11.54
C ARG A 30 -1.76 -4.17 -11.72
N TYR A 31 -2.40 -4.13 -12.89
CA TYR A 31 -3.58 -4.97 -13.16
C TYR A 31 -3.24 -6.45 -13.17
N LEU A 32 -2.08 -6.83 -13.69
CA LEU A 32 -1.60 -8.21 -13.60
C LEU A 32 -1.37 -8.62 -12.15
N PHE A 33 -0.81 -7.75 -11.31
CA PHE A 33 -0.68 -7.97 -9.88
C PHE A 33 -2.03 -8.18 -9.19
N TYR A 34 -3.03 -7.31 -9.43
CA TYR A 34 -4.38 -7.52 -8.87
C TYR A 34 -5.02 -8.81 -9.37
N ALA A 35 -4.84 -9.13 -10.65
CA ALA A 35 -5.32 -10.37 -11.25
C ALA A 35 -4.62 -11.61 -10.65
N LEU A 36 -3.39 -11.51 -10.15
CA LEU A 36 -2.68 -12.58 -9.42
C LEU A 36 -3.17 -12.71 -7.96
N LEU A 37 -3.65 -11.64 -7.34
CA LEU A 37 -4.23 -11.68 -5.99
C LEU A 37 -5.58 -12.41 -5.93
N LEU A 38 -6.36 -12.39 -7.02
CA LEU A 38 -7.63 -13.13 -7.11
C LEU A 38 -7.46 -14.66 -7.01
N PRO A 39 -6.62 -15.32 -7.83
CA PRO A 39 -6.40 -16.75 -7.72
C PRO A 39 -5.69 -17.10 -6.43
N THR A 40 -4.81 -16.29 -5.84
CA THR A 40 -4.25 -16.62 -4.51
C THR A 40 -5.34 -16.73 -3.43
N CYS A 41 -6.38 -15.91 -3.50
CA CYS A 41 -7.56 -16.02 -2.64
C CYS A 41 -8.44 -17.26 -2.97
N VAL A 42 -8.70 -17.52 -4.25
CA VAL A 42 -9.62 -18.58 -4.72
C VAL A 42 -8.98 -19.98 -4.65
N THR A 43 -7.74 -20.11 -5.14
CA THR A 43 -6.95 -21.34 -5.26
C THR A 43 -6.23 -21.75 -3.98
N ARG A 44 -6.60 -21.17 -2.83
CA ARG A 44 -6.07 -21.50 -1.50
C ARG A 44 -6.06 -23.00 -1.15
N TRP A 45 -6.78 -23.82 -1.92
CA TRP A 45 -6.94 -25.27 -1.76
C TRP A 45 -6.05 -26.11 -2.68
N THR A 46 -5.47 -25.53 -3.75
CA THR A 46 -4.58 -26.23 -4.70
C THR A 46 -3.14 -25.77 -4.49
N GLY A 47 -2.44 -26.48 -3.61
CA GLY A 47 -1.21 -26.01 -2.97
C GLY A 47 -0.14 -25.45 -3.92
N TRP A 48 0.24 -26.19 -4.98
CA TRP A 48 1.37 -25.80 -5.82
C TRP A 48 1.15 -24.51 -6.62
N LEU A 49 -0.09 -24.24 -7.03
CA LEU A 49 -0.42 -23.15 -7.94
C LEU A 49 -0.59 -21.85 -7.13
N ALA A 50 -1.18 -21.97 -5.94
CA ALA A 50 -1.23 -20.90 -4.97
C ALA A 50 0.18 -20.46 -4.54
N ASP A 51 1.12 -21.39 -4.35
CA ASP A 51 2.51 -21.06 -3.96
C ASP A 51 3.21 -20.22 -5.06
N VAL A 52 2.99 -20.53 -6.34
CA VAL A 52 3.57 -19.77 -7.47
C VAL A 52 2.98 -18.37 -7.57
N PHE A 53 1.64 -18.25 -7.56
CA PHE A 53 0.99 -16.94 -7.67
C PHE A 53 1.26 -16.06 -6.44
N LEU A 54 1.31 -16.65 -5.24
CA LEU A 54 1.62 -15.93 -4.01
C LEU A 54 3.08 -15.46 -4.01
N GLY A 55 4.00 -16.31 -4.47
CA GLY A 55 5.41 -15.93 -4.63
C GLY A 55 5.58 -14.77 -5.60
N ALA A 56 4.95 -14.83 -6.77
CA ALA A 56 5.02 -13.77 -7.77
C ALA A 56 4.41 -12.44 -7.28
N ALA A 57 3.25 -12.49 -6.61
CA ALA A 57 2.64 -11.31 -6.01
C ALA A 57 3.50 -10.74 -4.87
N ALA A 58 4.08 -11.61 -4.03
CA ALA A 58 4.94 -11.20 -2.92
C ALA A 58 6.24 -10.55 -3.39
N THR A 59 6.87 -11.06 -4.45
CA THR A 59 8.10 -10.47 -4.99
C THR A 59 7.82 -9.10 -5.60
N TYR A 60 6.73 -8.94 -6.37
CA TYR A 60 6.35 -7.64 -6.94
C TYR A 60 6.03 -6.61 -5.85
N ALA A 61 5.26 -7.00 -4.84
CA ALA A 61 4.98 -6.09 -3.72
C ALA A 61 6.21 -5.85 -2.84
N GLY A 62 7.14 -6.80 -2.77
CA GLY A 62 8.40 -6.67 -2.05
C GLY A 62 9.33 -5.67 -2.72
N THR A 63 9.42 -5.66 -4.06
CA THR A 63 10.19 -4.64 -4.78
C THR A 63 9.57 -3.27 -4.61
N ALA A 64 8.24 -3.14 -4.65
CA ALA A 64 7.53 -1.91 -4.32
C ALA A 64 7.82 -1.43 -2.87
N ALA A 65 7.89 -2.34 -1.89
CA ALA A 65 8.25 -1.99 -0.52
C ALA A 65 9.69 -1.42 -0.42
N VAL A 66 10.63 -1.97 -1.17
CA VAL A 66 12.00 -1.44 -1.24
C VAL A 66 12.01 -0.04 -1.88
N GLN A 67 11.21 0.18 -2.93
CA GLN A 67 11.07 1.51 -3.52
C GLN A 67 10.50 2.52 -2.50
N ALA A 68 9.49 2.14 -1.72
CA ALA A 68 8.97 2.98 -0.63
C ALA A 68 10.05 3.33 0.41
N PHE A 69 10.94 2.39 0.75
CA PHE A 69 12.07 2.67 1.66
C PHE A 69 13.03 3.70 1.09
N ILE A 70 13.32 3.61 -0.21
CA ILE A 70 14.26 4.53 -0.86
C ILE A 70 13.66 5.94 -0.94
N LEU A 71 12.39 6.07 -1.33
CA LEU A 71 11.70 7.36 -1.40
C LEU A 71 11.64 8.07 -0.05
N VAL A 72 11.32 7.35 1.04
CA VAL A 72 11.33 7.92 2.41
C VAL A 72 12.73 8.29 2.88
N SER A 73 13.75 7.52 2.50
CA SER A 73 15.13 7.73 2.98
C SER A 73 15.77 9.01 2.44
N ASN A 74 15.33 9.49 1.27
CA ASN A 74 15.85 10.69 0.64
C ASN A 74 14.69 11.49 0.00
N PRO A 75 13.90 12.21 0.82
CA PRO A 75 12.80 13.00 0.31
C PRO A 75 13.32 14.16 -0.55
N ALA A 76 12.51 14.60 -1.51
CA ALA A 76 12.83 15.73 -2.37
C ALA A 76 13.18 16.98 -1.54
N LYS A 77 14.35 17.57 -1.83
CA LYS A 77 14.81 18.79 -1.14
C LYS A 77 13.89 19.94 -1.48
N HIS A 78 13.28 20.55 -0.46
CA HIS A 78 12.53 21.78 -0.62
C HIS A 78 13.50 22.95 -0.65
N ASN A 79 13.48 23.69 -1.76
CA ASN A 79 14.21 24.95 -1.86
C ASN A 79 13.43 26.04 -1.08
N PRO A 80 14.12 27.04 -0.49
CA PRO A 80 13.41 28.18 0.08
C PRO A 80 12.68 28.96 -1.02
N TYR A 81 11.52 29.52 -0.67
CA TYR A 81 10.76 30.38 -1.57
C TYR A 81 11.55 31.64 -1.91
N GLU A 82 11.54 32.00 -3.19
CA GLU A 82 12.14 33.22 -3.70
C GLU A 82 11.09 34.05 -4.43
N LEU A 83 11.04 35.34 -4.14
CA LEU A 83 10.08 36.26 -4.74
C LEU A 83 10.59 36.73 -6.11
N ILE A 84 9.78 36.55 -7.15
CA ILE A 84 10.10 36.93 -8.53
C ILE A 84 9.11 37.99 -8.99
N THR A 85 9.62 39.03 -9.65
CA THR A 85 8.79 40.06 -10.29
C THR A 85 8.45 39.64 -11.70
N ILE A 86 7.17 39.72 -12.08
CA ILE A 86 6.64 39.30 -13.38
C ILE A 86 5.92 40.46 -14.08
N PRO A 87 5.85 40.47 -15.42
CA PRO A 87 5.05 41.46 -16.15
C PRO A 87 3.58 41.40 -15.72
N LEU A 88 3.01 42.55 -15.38
CA LEU A 88 1.60 42.63 -14.97
C LEU A 88 0.70 42.44 -16.20
N ILE A 89 -0.04 41.33 -16.21
CA ILE A 89 -1.04 41.03 -17.25
C ILE A 89 -2.44 41.24 -16.64
N PRO A 90 -3.29 42.10 -17.25
CA PRO A 90 -4.66 42.28 -16.78
C PRO A 90 -5.52 41.04 -17.05
N ASP A 91 -6.51 40.79 -16.20
CA ASP A 91 -7.40 39.62 -16.30
C ASP A 91 -8.15 39.56 -17.65
N ASN A 92 -8.46 40.73 -18.21
CA ASN A 92 -9.10 40.87 -19.52
C ASN A 92 -8.05 40.88 -20.66
N THR A 93 -7.41 39.75 -20.90
CA THR A 93 -6.39 39.56 -21.94
C THR A 93 -6.83 38.54 -22.99
N SER A 94 -6.38 38.70 -24.24
CA SER A 94 -6.57 37.70 -25.30
C SER A 94 -5.58 36.53 -25.22
N LEU A 95 -4.61 36.58 -24.30
CA LEU A 95 -3.58 35.55 -24.14
C LEU A 95 -4.14 34.21 -23.62
N TRP A 96 -5.33 34.20 -23.02
CA TRP A 96 -5.98 32.98 -22.51
C TRP A 96 -6.23 31.92 -23.59
N ASP A 97 -6.41 32.33 -24.86
CA ASP A 97 -6.61 31.40 -25.98
C ASP A 97 -5.36 30.57 -26.28
N SER A 98 -4.17 31.10 -25.97
CA SER A 98 -2.87 30.46 -26.21
C SER A 98 -2.23 29.90 -24.93
N PHE A 99 -2.53 30.52 -23.79
CA PHE A 99 -1.98 30.21 -22.47
C PHE A 99 -3.14 29.92 -21.49
N PRO A 100 -3.62 28.67 -21.43
CA PRO A 100 -4.80 28.30 -20.66
C PRO A 100 -4.60 28.38 -19.14
N SER A 101 -3.35 28.43 -18.66
CA SER A 101 -3.00 28.44 -17.23
C SER A 101 -2.24 29.71 -16.84
N LEU A 102 -2.55 30.82 -17.50
CA LEU A 102 -1.87 32.10 -17.35
C LEU A 102 -2.11 32.74 -15.98
N ILE A 103 -1.04 33.27 -15.38
CA ILE A 103 -1.12 34.10 -14.17
C ILE A 103 -1.45 35.54 -14.57
N THR A 104 -2.51 36.08 -13.95
CA THR A 104 -3.03 37.44 -14.20
C THR A 104 -3.24 38.20 -12.88
N GLY A 105 -3.35 39.53 -12.95
CA GLY A 105 -3.71 40.37 -11.81
C GLY A 105 -2.64 40.54 -10.72
N THR A 106 -1.44 39.99 -10.92
CA THR A 106 -0.32 40.06 -9.97
C THR A 106 1.00 40.38 -10.69
N ASP A 107 1.90 41.09 -10.01
CA ASP A 107 3.24 41.45 -10.51
C ASP A 107 4.36 40.67 -9.80
N ARG A 108 3.99 39.77 -8.87
CA ARG A 108 4.91 39.05 -7.99
C ARG A 108 4.42 37.63 -7.74
N ILE A 109 5.34 36.68 -7.80
CA ILE A 109 5.09 35.27 -7.50
C ILE A 109 6.15 34.71 -6.56
N GLU A 110 5.79 33.70 -5.78
CA GLU A 110 6.71 32.95 -4.94
C GLU A 110 7.12 31.67 -5.67
N LEU A 111 8.39 31.58 -6.07
CA LEU A 111 8.93 30.41 -6.75
C LEU A 111 9.70 29.53 -5.78
N SER A 112 9.30 28.27 -5.68
CA SER A 112 10.10 27.20 -5.10
C SER A 112 10.10 26.00 -6.05
N PRO A 113 11.20 25.78 -6.79
CA PRO A 113 11.31 24.64 -7.69
C PRO A 113 11.17 23.32 -6.95
N ALA A 114 10.22 22.50 -7.38
CA ALA A 114 9.96 21.15 -6.89
C ALA A 114 9.49 20.25 -8.05
N ALA A 115 9.65 18.95 -7.87
CA ALA A 115 9.12 17.93 -8.79
C ALA A 115 8.36 16.87 -7.99
N LEU A 116 7.32 16.34 -8.58
CA LEU A 116 6.50 15.26 -8.06
C LEU A 116 7.02 13.91 -8.54
N GLU A 117 6.89 12.88 -7.71
CA GLU A 117 7.27 11.50 -8.06
C GLU A 117 6.00 10.64 -8.12
N LEU A 118 5.48 10.40 -9.32
CA LEU A 118 4.24 9.67 -9.51
C LEU A 118 4.36 8.16 -9.23
N ASP A 119 5.60 7.62 -9.14
CA ASP A 119 5.79 6.25 -8.65
C ASP A 119 5.27 6.05 -7.22
N ALA A 120 5.18 7.11 -6.41
CA ALA A 120 4.71 6.99 -5.04
C ALA A 120 3.24 6.56 -4.96
N ASP A 121 2.40 7.03 -5.89
CA ASP A 121 0.99 6.65 -6.08
C ASP A 121 0.85 5.16 -6.41
N ALA A 122 1.59 4.72 -7.40
CA ALA A 122 1.62 3.33 -7.81
C ALA A 122 2.19 2.39 -6.72
N VAL A 123 3.28 2.80 -6.06
CA VAL A 123 3.91 2.03 -4.97
C VAL A 123 2.97 1.89 -3.78
N LEU A 124 2.30 2.98 -3.36
CA LEU A 124 1.31 2.95 -2.29
C LEU A 124 0.20 1.95 -2.61
N ALA A 125 -0.34 2.00 -3.83
CA ALA A 125 -1.38 1.08 -4.29
C ALA A 125 -0.95 -0.38 -4.13
N ILE A 126 0.27 -0.72 -4.54
CA ILE A 126 0.80 -2.09 -4.50
C ILE A 126 1.04 -2.55 -3.05
N VAL A 127 1.79 -1.79 -2.25
CA VAL A 127 2.21 -2.25 -0.91
C VAL A 127 1.04 -2.33 0.07
N VAL A 128 0.08 -1.41 0.00
CA VAL A 128 -1.11 -1.43 0.87
C VAL A 128 -2.04 -2.56 0.44
N THR A 129 -2.27 -2.75 -0.86
CA THR A 129 -3.09 -3.86 -1.38
C THR A 129 -2.47 -5.22 -1.03
N ALA A 130 -1.15 -5.36 -1.17
CA ALA A 130 -0.43 -6.54 -0.72
C ALA A 130 -0.61 -6.76 0.77
N TYR A 131 -0.40 -5.74 1.59
CA TYR A 131 -0.53 -5.89 3.04
C TYR A 131 -1.95 -6.33 3.45
N LEU A 132 -2.98 -5.69 2.89
CA LEU A 132 -4.38 -6.00 3.17
C LEU A 132 -4.83 -7.39 2.66
N THR A 133 -4.16 -7.96 1.66
CA THR A 133 -4.47 -9.29 1.12
C THR A 133 -3.70 -10.40 1.83
N PHE A 134 -2.42 -10.19 2.13
CA PHE A 134 -1.58 -11.19 2.79
C PHE A 134 -1.91 -11.37 4.27
N LEU A 135 -2.35 -10.31 4.95
CA LEU A 135 -2.68 -10.32 6.37
C LEU A 135 -3.83 -11.32 6.72
N PRO A 136 -5.00 -11.30 6.03
CA PRO A 136 -6.03 -12.33 6.20
C PRO A 136 -5.57 -13.73 5.78
N LEU A 137 -4.73 -13.85 4.75
CA LEU A 137 -4.22 -15.15 4.29
C LEU A 137 -3.40 -15.84 5.38
N GLN A 138 -2.60 -15.10 6.15
CA GLN A 138 -1.83 -15.63 7.29
C GLN A 138 -2.74 -16.07 8.45
N CYS A 139 -3.89 -15.41 8.62
CA CYS A 139 -4.87 -15.72 9.65
C CYS A 139 -5.71 -16.97 9.32
N TRP A 140 -6.15 -17.15 8.07
CA TRP A 140 -7.11 -18.21 7.71
C TRP A 140 -6.53 -19.43 6.98
N SER A 141 -5.30 -19.36 6.47
CA SER A 141 -4.77 -20.46 5.64
C SER A 141 -4.11 -21.56 6.47
N ARG A 142 -4.70 -22.76 6.41
CA ARG A 142 -4.18 -23.99 7.01
C ARG A 142 -2.95 -24.54 6.27
N THR A 143 -2.89 -24.39 4.94
CA THR A 143 -1.82 -24.93 4.08
C THR A 143 -0.45 -24.34 4.44
N PHE A 144 -0.42 -23.10 4.93
CA PHE A 144 0.82 -22.41 5.28
C PHE A 144 1.23 -22.51 6.76
N SER A 145 0.35 -23.07 7.60
CA SER A 145 0.59 -23.17 9.05
C SER A 145 1.15 -24.53 9.48
N HIS A 146 1.17 -25.52 8.59
CA HIS A 146 1.65 -26.87 8.89
C HIS A 146 3.18 -26.95 8.78
N GLU A 147 3.77 -26.28 7.78
CA GLU A 147 5.22 -26.21 7.64
C GLU A 147 5.81 -24.96 8.31
N ARG A 148 6.71 -25.15 9.28
CA ARG A 148 7.35 -24.01 9.99
C ARG A 148 8.08 -23.05 9.05
N ALA A 149 8.75 -23.57 8.02
CA ALA A 149 9.46 -22.75 7.05
C ALA A 149 8.53 -21.83 6.26
N ARG A 150 7.35 -22.31 5.87
CA ARG A 150 6.33 -21.51 5.19
C ARG A 150 5.77 -20.42 6.10
N TYR A 151 5.56 -20.74 7.38
CA TYR A 151 5.12 -19.75 8.36
C TYR A 151 6.14 -18.62 8.54
N ILE A 152 7.43 -18.94 8.66
CA ILE A 152 8.51 -17.93 8.74
C ILE A 152 8.56 -17.08 7.48
N LEU A 153 8.49 -17.72 6.30
CA LEU A 153 8.50 -17.02 5.02
C LEU A 153 7.35 -16.00 4.94
N LEU A 154 6.12 -16.40 5.26
CA LEU A 154 4.97 -15.49 5.29
C LEU A 154 5.10 -14.40 6.35
N ALA A 155 5.68 -14.70 7.52
CA ALA A 155 5.92 -13.70 8.56
C ALA A 155 6.92 -12.64 8.10
N LEU A 156 7.99 -13.04 7.39
CA LEU A 156 8.95 -12.11 6.79
C LEU A 156 8.29 -11.23 5.72
N TRP A 157 7.47 -11.83 4.86
CA TRP A 157 6.68 -11.07 3.89
C TRP A 157 5.74 -10.07 4.57
N HIS A 158 5.04 -10.49 5.62
CA HIS A 158 4.17 -9.61 6.39
C HIS A 158 4.94 -8.41 6.96
N VAL A 159 6.10 -8.64 7.60
CA VAL A 159 6.94 -7.56 8.14
C VAL A 159 7.40 -6.62 7.04
N LEU A 160 7.81 -7.15 5.89
CA LEU A 160 8.25 -6.36 4.75
C LEU A 160 7.13 -5.47 4.19
N MET A 161 5.93 -6.02 3.97
CA MET A 161 4.78 -5.26 3.45
C MET A 161 4.27 -4.24 4.45
N LEU A 162 4.29 -4.56 5.75
CA LEU A 162 3.93 -3.61 6.80
C LEU A 162 4.92 -2.44 6.83
N ALA A 163 6.21 -2.73 6.80
CA ALA A 163 7.23 -1.68 6.74
C ALA A 163 7.07 -0.84 5.47
N GLY A 164 6.90 -1.48 4.30
CA GLY A 164 6.71 -0.78 3.01
C GLY A 164 5.47 0.11 2.99
N SER A 165 4.35 -0.37 3.53
CA SER A 165 3.12 0.43 3.63
C SER A 165 3.25 1.61 4.59
N ILE A 166 3.92 1.44 5.75
CA ILE A 166 4.22 2.56 6.65
C ILE A 166 5.09 3.60 5.93
N CYS A 167 6.13 3.18 5.23
CA CYS A 167 6.99 4.09 4.48
C CYS A 167 6.22 4.84 3.37
N ALA A 168 5.43 4.13 2.56
CA ALA A 168 4.61 4.76 1.53
C ALA A 168 3.61 5.77 2.11
N LEU A 169 2.98 5.45 3.25
CA LEU A 169 2.04 6.35 3.93
C LEU A 169 2.71 7.57 4.58
N ILE A 170 3.98 7.44 5.00
CA ILE A 170 4.77 8.57 5.51
C ILE A 170 5.23 9.48 4.36
N TYR A 171 5.56 8.91 3.20
CA TYR A 171 5.96 9.67 2.02
C TYR A 171 4.78 10.38 1.36
N TRP A 172 3.61 9.74 1.27
CA TRP A 172 2.42 10.26 0.60
C TRP A 172 2.13 11.76 0.80
N PRO A 173 2.12 12.29 2.05
CA PRO A 173 1.75 13.68 2.30
C PRO A 173 2.74 14.67 1.68
N THR A 174 3.96 14.26 1.35
CA THR A 174 4.94 15.14 0.71
C THR A 174 4.56 15.47 -0.73
N LEU A 175 3.84 14.58 -1.44
CA LEU A 175 3.29 14.85 -2.78
C LEU A 175 2.23 15.95 -2.72
N ARG A 176 1.36 15.90 -1.70
CA ARG A 176 0.32 16.92 -1.52
C ARG A 176 0.88 18.30 -1.16
N ASN A 177 2.01 18.33 -0.44
CA ASN A 177 2.62 19.56 0.05
C ASN A 177 3.60 20.20 -0.95
N THR A 178 3.73 19.66 -2.16
CA THR A 178 4.61 20.27 -3.16
C THR A 178 4.09 21.65 -3.57
N PRO A 179 4.96 22.68 -3.62
CA PRO A 179 4.57 24.01 -4.03
C PRO A 179 4.15 24.04 -5.50
N ILE A 180 3.35 25.05 -5.86
CA ILE A 180 2.94 25.31 -7.25
C ILE A 180 4.19 25.60 -8.08
N GLN A 181 4.26 25.01 -9.28
CA GLN A 181 5.34 25.22 -10.22
C GLN A 181 4.89 26.16 -11.34
N TYR A 182 5.84 26.94 -11.86
CA TYR A 182 5.60 27.94 -12.89
C TYR A 182 6.55 27.73 -14.05
N THR A 183 6.08 28.05 -15.25
CA THR A 183 6.89 28.19 -16.45
C THR A 183 6.85 29.62 -16.95
N PHE A 184 7.96 30.07 -17.54
CA PHE A 184 8.07 31.38 -18.14
C PHE A 184 8.19 31.19 -19.65
N CYS A 185 7.33 31.81 -20.44
CA CYS A 185 7.24 31.58 -21.88
C CYS A 185 7.26 32.89 -22.66
N TYR A 186 7.67 32.81 -23.92
CA TYR A 186 7.54 33.92 -24.84
C TYR A 186 6.08 34.07 -25.31
N PRO A 187 5.47 35.27 -25.27
CA PRO A 187 4.03 35.46 -25.49
C PRO A 187 3.54 35.10 -26.89
N ASP A 188 4.40 35.22 -27.92
CA ASP A 188 3.95 35.00 -29.31
C ASP A 188 4.01 33.52 -29.73
N LEU A 189 4.57 32.66 -28.86
CA LEU A 189 4.84 31.25 -29.18
C LEU A 189 4.32 30.36 -28.03
N PRO A 190 3.17 29.70 -28.19
CA PRO A 190 2.63 28.86 -27.14
C PRO A 190 3.51 27.61 -26.95
N PRO A 191 3.74 27.17 -25.68
CA PRO A 191 4.42 25.92 -25.40
C PRO A 191 3.65 24.69 -25.91
N TRP A 192 4.37 23.58 -26.08
CA TRP A 192 3.74 22.27 -26.18
C TRP A 192 3.08 21.87 -24.85
N SER A 193 2.04 21.04 -24.92
CA SER A 193 1.29 20.59 -23.73
C SER A 193 2.14 19.84 -22.71
N THR A 194 3.16 19.12 -23.18
CA THR A 194 4.10 18.34 -22.37
C THR A 194 5.50 18.52 -22.94
N VAL A 195 6.47 18.82 -22.08
CA VAL A 195 7.87 19.01 -22.45
C VAL A 195 8.76 18.21 -21.49
N SER A 196 9.63 17.37 -22.03
CA SER A 196 10.66 16.66 -21.25
C SER A 196 11.89 17.55 -21.05
N SER A 197 12.55 17.38 -19.91
CA SER A 197 13.81 18.05 -19.60
C SER A 197 14.97 17.52 -20.44
N ASP A 198 15.75 18.41 -21.05
CA ASP A 198 17.02 18.06 -21.70
C ASP A 198 18.21 18.08 -20.72
N GLY A 199 17.93 18.28 -19.43
CA GLY A 199 18.92 18.48 -18.39
C GLY A 199 19.01 19.93 -17.94
N TRP A 200 19.93 20.20 -17.01
CA TRP A 200 20.12 21.51 -16.40
C TRP A 200 21.54 22.00 -16.64
N GLU A 201 21.67 23.21 -17.19
CA GLU A 201 22.95 23.85 -17.44
C GLU A 201 23.23 24.96 -16.43
N SER A 202 24.49 25.09 -16.00
CA SER A 202 24.86 26.03 -14.92
C SER A 202 24.58 27.50 -15.23
N TRP A 203 24.53 27.90 -16.51
CA TRP A 203 24.21 29.28 -16.90
C TRP A 203 22.73 29.63 -16.71
N GLN A 204 21.84 28.64 -16.66
CA GLN A 204 20.40 28.84 -16.46
C GLN A 204 20.06 29.38 -15.05
N ARG A 205 20.99 29.23 -14.08
CA ARG A 205 20.90 29.87 -12.77
C ARG A 205 22.26 30.39 -12.32
N THR A 206 22.46 31.68 -12.51
CA THR A 206 23.69 32.40 -12.14
C THR A 206 23.63 33.01 -10.74
N SER A 207 22.45 33.43 -10.28
CA SER A 207 22.27 34.05 -8.97
C SER A 207 20.88 33.74 -8.39
N THR A 208 20.03 34.75 -8.30
CA THR A 208 18.61 34.71 -7.91
C THR A 208 17.75 34.24 -9.07
N TRP A 209 16.63 33.55 -8.79
CA TRP A 209 15.66 33.21 -9.83
C TRP A 209 15.16 34.43 -10.59
N ASN A 210 14.96 35.56 -9.90
CA ASN A 210 14.50 36.79 -10.53
C ASN A 210 15.50 37.27 -11.62
N ASN A 211 16.77 37.47 -11.26
CA ASN A 211 17.77 37.90 -12.24
C ASN A 211 17.93 36.92 -13.40
N SER A 212 17.91 35.60 -13.13
CA SER A 212 18.07 34.60 -14.19
C SER A 212 16.91 34.61 -15.19
N VAL A 213 15.66 34.70 -14.74
CA VAL A 213 14.50 34.81 -15.64
C VAL A 213 14.59 36.09 -16.47
N TRP A 214 14.83 37.25 -15.84
CA TRP A 214 14.90 38.52 -16.55
C TRP A 214 16.07 38.59 -17.53
N ASP A 215 17.24 38.04 -17.19
CA ASP A 215 18.40 38.00 -18.08
C ASP A 215 18.12 37.15 -19.33
N ILE A 216 17.53 35.95 -19.14
CA ILE A 216 17.16 35.04 -20.22
C ILE A 216 16.23 35.73 -21.24
N PHE A 217 15.15 36.37 -20.79
CA PHE A 217 14.16 36.98 -21.70
C PHE A 217 14.53 38.38 -22.20
N SER A 218 15.47 39.08 -21.55
CA SER A 218 15.94 40.39 -22.01
C SER A 218 17.08 40.31 -23.03
N ASN A 219 17.85 39.21 -23.01
CA ASN A 219 18.98 38.99 -23.91
C ASN A 219 18.67 37.87 -24.92
N SER A 220 18.64 38.23 -26.21
CA SER A 220 18.32 37.28 -27.28
C SER A 220 19.32 36.12 -27.36
N THR A 221 20.59 36.34 -27.03
CA THR A 221 21.61 35.29 -27.14
C THR A 221 21.43 34.16 -26.12
N THR A 222 20.97 34.49 -24.91
CA THR A 222 20.65 33.50 -23.87
C THR A 222 19.30 32.84 -24.11
N PHE A 223 18.34 33.59 -24.66
CA PHE A 223 17.06 33.03 -25.08
C PHE A 223 17.23 32.01 -26.21
N ASP A 224 18.04 32.31 -27.23
CA ASP A 224 18.32 31.41 -28.37
C ASP A 224 19.08 30.13 -27.96
N GLN A 225 19.71 30.13 -26.77
CA GLN A 225 20.36 28.95 -26.19
C GLN A 225 19.39 28.03 -25.44
N LEU A 226 18.16 28.47 -25.16
CA LEU A 226 17.18 27.61 -24.53
C LEU A 226 16.78 26.49 -25.50
N PRO A 227 16.65 25.24 -25.02
CA PRO A 227 16.21 24.13 -25.84
C PRO A 227 14.73 24.25 -26.26
N SER A 228 13.95 25.06 -25.52
CA SER A 228 12.52 25.26 -25.75
C SER A 228 12.15 26.74 -25.62
N VAL A 229 10.97 27.10 -26.11
CA VAL A 229 10.44 28.47 -26.10
C VAL A 229 10.08 28.96 -24.68
N CYS A 230 10.16 28.06 -23.70
CA CYS A 230 9.86 28.33 -22.31
C CYS A 230 11.02 27.92 -21.39
N PHE A 231 11.06 28.56 -20.24
CA PHE A 231 12.00 28.31 -19.17
C PHE A 231 11.29 27.66 -17.99
N TYR A 232 11.79 26.49 -17.59
CA TYR A 232 11.20 25.63 -16.56
C TYR A 232 12.13 25.52 -15.33
N PRO A 233 11.93 26.32 -14.28
CA PRO A 233 12.74 26.26 -13.05
C PRO A 233 12.77 24.90 -12.38
N CYS A 234 11.68 24.12 -12.49
CA CYS A 234 11.57 22.80 -11.89
C CYS A 234 12.59 21.80 -12.47
N PHE A 235 13.16 22.03 -13.65
CA PHE A 235 14.21 21.18 -14.23
C PHE A 235 15.54 21.23 -13.48
N ASN A 236 15.72 22.19 -12.56
CA ASN A 236 16.85 22.24 -11.63
C ASN A 236 16.71 21.27 -10.44
N THR A 237 15.62 20.50 -10.39
CA THR A 237 15.39 19.54 -9.30
C THR A 237 15.97 18.18 -9.65
N THR A 238 16.30 17.41 -8.62
CA THR A 238 16.84 16.06 -8.76
C THR A 238 16.16 15.14 -7.76
N GLN A 239 15.89 13.90 -8.19
CA GLN A 239 15.30 12.86 -7.38
C GLN A 239 16.18 11.61 -7.40
N ILE A 240 16.20 10.85 -6.30
CA ILE A 240 16.97 9.61 -6.22
C ILE A 240 16.40 8.58 -7.22
N LEU A 241 17.29 7.80 -7.85
CA LEU A 241 16.94 6.80 -8.87
C LEU A 241 16.31 7.36 -10.17
N ARG A 242 16.23 8.68 -10.32
CA ARG A 242 15.75 9.36 -11.54
C ARG A 242 16.89 10.12 -12.22
N GLN A 243 16.88 10.14 -13.55
CA GLN A 243 17.71 11.08 -14.29
C GLN A 243 16.92 12.39 -14.47
N THR A 244 17.62 13.51 -14.52
CA THR A 244 17.00 14.82 -14.72
C THR A 244 16.26 14.92 -16.05
N THR A 245 16.63 14.11 -17.05
CA THR A 245 16.07 14.14 -18.40
C THR A 245 14.71 13.45 -18.53
N THR A 246 14.28 12.68 -17.54
CA THR A 246 12.93 12.07 -17.53
C THR A 246 11.90 12.91 -16.79
N LEU A 247 12.30 14.07 -16.29
CA LEU A 247 11.37 15.02 -15.70
C LEU A 247 10.54 15.67 -16.81
N GLU A 248 9.23 15.64 -16.68
CA GLU A 248 8.30 16.26 -17.62
C GLU A 248 7.58 17.44 -16.97
N ALA A 249 7.40 18.50 -17.74
CA ALA A 249 6.55 19.64 -17.39
C ALA A 249 5.28 19.60 -18.26
N THR A 250 4.13 19.51 -17.61
CA THR A 250 2.81 19.53 -18.27
C THR A 250 2.06 20.81 -17.92
N ILE A 251 1.40 21.41 -18.90
CA ILE A 251 0.57 22.60 -18.69
C ILE A 251 -0.71 22.20 -17.96
N ALA A 252 -1.12 22.99 -16.96
CA ALA A 252 -2.33 22.74 -16.16
C ALA A 252 -3.65 23.05 -16.93
N THR A 253 -3.91 22.39 -18.07
CA THR A 253 -5.12 22.62 -18.88
C THR A 253 -6.37 22.03 -18.23
N GLY A 254 -7.51 22.74 -18.32
CA GLY A 254 -8.89 22.23 -18.18
C GLY A 254 -9.19 21.24 -17.04
N ASP A 255 -8.81 19.97 -17.21
CA ASP A 255 -8.95 18.89 -16.24
C ASP A 255 -7.91 18.95 -15.09
N TYR A 256 -6.77 19.62 -15.32
CA TYR A 256 -5.62 19.72 -14.40
C TYR A 256 -5.45 21.09 -13.74
N ARG A 257 -6.37 22.05 -13.95
CA ARG A 257 -6.30 23.36 -13.29
C ARG A 257 -6.25 23.18 -11.77
N ILE A 258 -5.21 23.70 -11.10
CA ILE A 258 -4.96 23.48 -9.66
C ILE A 258 -6.14 23.96 -8.79
N HIS A 259 -6.91 24.95 -9.27
CA HIS A 259 -8.13 25.39 -8.61
C HIS A 259 -9.28 24.37 -8.70
N GLN A 260 -9.45 23.69 -9.83
CA GLN A 260 -10.45 22.62 -10.02
C GLN A 260 -10.00 21.30 -9.37
N ARG A 261 -8.68 21.08 -9.34
CA ARG A 261 -7.99 20.11 -8.48
C ARG A 261 -8.41 20.32 -7.02
N SER A 262 -8.48 21.54 -6.49
CA SER A 262 -8.88 21.73 -5.08
C SER A 262 -10.32 21.25 -4.76
N GLU A 263 -11.28 21.35 -5.69
CA GLU A 263 -12.65 20.86 -5.50
C GLU A 263 -12.74 19.33 -5.63
N PHE A 264 -12.15 18.75 -6.68
CA PHE A 264 -12.05 17.29 -6.83
C PHE A 264 -11.34 16.64 -5.64
N TRP A 265 -10.24 17.24 -5.20
CA TRP A 265 -9.49 16.75 -4.06
C TRP A 265 -10.26 16.93 -2.75
N ASN A 266 -11.17 17.89 -2.61
CA ASN A 266 -12.07 17.93 -1.46
C ASN A 266 -13.04 16.75 -1.43
N GLU A 267 -13.54 16.30 -2.59
CA GLU A 267 -14.44 15.15 -2.70
C GLU A 267 -13.69 13.81 -2.54
N VAL A 268 -12.49 13.67 -3.12
CA VAL A 268 -11.59 12.54 -2.90
C VAL A 268 -11.09 12.49 -1.45
N VAL A 269 -10.78 13.63 -0.82
CA VAL A 269 -10.40 13.72 0.61
C VAL A 269 -11.55 13.32 1.53
N TYR A 270 -12.81 13.50 1.12
CA TYR A 270 -13.96 13.01 1.89
C TYR A 270 -13.98 11.48 1.93
N SER A 271 -13.81 10.81 0.79
CA SER A 271 -13.73 9.33 0.72
C SER A 271 -12.46 8.76 1.36
N MET A 272 -11.35 9.49 1.31
CA MET A 272 -10.04 9.14 1.90
C MET A 272 -10.16 8.76 3.39
N ARG A 273 -10.84 9.57 4.20
CA ARG A 273 -10.96 9.33 5.66
C ARG A 273 -11.67 8.02 5.97
N TYR A 274 -12.71 7.68 5.23
CA TYR A 274 -13.46 6.44 5.42
C TYR A 274 -12.62 5.22 5.02
N ILE A 275 -11.94 5.28 3.88
CA ILE A 275 -11.10 4.18 3.39
C ILE A 275 -9.95 3.91 4.36
N TYR A 276 -9.20 4.93 4.79
CA TYR A 276 -8.11 4.73 5.76
C TYR A 276 -8.61 4.27 7.13
N SER A 277 -9.75 4.77 7.61
CA SER A 277 -10.34 4.29 8.88
C SER A 277 -10.66 2.79 8.81
N LEU A 278 -11.19 2.36 7.67
CA LEU A 278 -11.55 0.97 7.41
C LEU A 278 -10.32 0.09 7.17
N ILE A 279 -9.23 0.61 6.59
CA ILE A 279 -7.91 -0.04 6.56
C ILE A 279 -7.34 -0.21 7.97
N VAL A 280 -7.33 0.84 8.79
CA VAL A 280 -6.82 0.77 10.16
C VAL A 280 -7.62 -0.25 10.98
N LEU A 281 -8.94 -0.26 10.82
CA LEU A 281 -9.82 -1.22 11.49
C LEU A 281 -9.51 -2.66 11.07
N THR A 282 -9.34 -2.94 9.76
CA THR A 282 -9.00 -4.30 9.31
C THR A 282 -7.63 -4.73 9.80
N VAL A 283 -6.64 -3.84 9.82
CA VAL A 283 -5.30 -4.13 10.33
C VAL A 283 -5.36 -4.48 11.82
N ILE A 284 -6.07 -3.69 12.64
CA ILE A 284 -6.22 -3.95 14.08
C ILE A 284 -6.90 -5.30 14.33
N VAL A 285 -7.99 -5.59 13.62
CA VAL A 285 -8.74 -6.84 13.79
C VAL A 285 -7.89 -8.06 13.41
N ASN A 286 -7.17 -8.00 12.30
CA ASN A 286 -6.31 -9.12 11.89
C ASN A 286 -5.07 -9.26 12.79
N PHE A 287 -4.47 -8.16 13.24
CA PHE A 287 -3.37 -8.21 14.20
C PHE A 287 -3.81 -8.85 15.52
N PHE A 288 -5.01 -8.50 16.00
CA PHE A 288 -5.65 -9.15 17.14
C PHE A 288 -5.78 -10.67 16.89
N LEU A 289 -6.33 -11.09 15.75
CA LEU A 289 -6.44 -12.52 15.39
C LEU A 289 -5.07 -13.24 15.35
N LEU A 290 -4.04 -12.57 14.83
CA LEU A 290 -2.69 -13.11 14.75
C LEU A 290 -2.04 -13.24 16.14
N LEU A 291 -2.28 -12.27 17.03
CA LEU A 291 -1.81 -12.30 18.42
C LEU A 291 -2.39 -13.51 19.19
N PHE A 292 -3.68 -13.83 19.00
CA PHE A 292 -4.28 -15.03 19.63
C PHE A 292 -3.71 -16.34 19.09
N LYS A 293 -3.23 -16.36 17.84
CA LYS A 293 -2.59 -17.54 17.27
C LYS A 293 -1.21 -17.79 17.90
N ILE A 294 -0.53 -16.75 18.37
CA ILE A 294 0.80 -16.82 18.99
C ILE A 294 0.69 -17.07 20.50
N LEU A 295 -0.31 -16.49 21.17
CA LEU A 295 -0.53 -16.69 22.59
C LEU A 295 -0.94 -18.14 22.90
N PRO A 296 -0.44 -18.75 23.99
CA PRO A 296 -0.75 -20.12 24.40
C PRO A 296 -2.16 -20.24 25.02
N TYR A 297 -3.15 -19.57 24.43
CA TYR A 297 -4.53 -19.67 24.84
C TYR A 297 -5.19 -20.82 24.08
N ARG A 298 -5.63 -21.85 24.82
CA ARG A 298 -6.24 -23.07 24.27
C ARG A 298 -7.71 -22.81 23.88
N SER A 299 -7.96 -21.86 22.98
CA SER A 299 -9.31 -21.59 22.47
C SER A 299 -9.84 -22.82 21.72
N ARG A 300 -11.10 -23.21 21.95
CA ARG A 300 -11.75 -24.36 21.29
C ARG A 300 -12.06 -24.13 19.81
N LEU A 301 -11.91 -22.90 19.33
CA LEU A 301 -12.20 -22.51 17.95
C LEU A 301 -11.00 -22.79 17.04
N PRO A 302 -11.12 -23.69 16.05
CA PRO A 302 -10.08 -23.90 15.07
C PRO A 302 -10.06 -22.72 14.09
N SER A 303 -9.38 -21.64 14.46
CA SER A 303 -9.27 -20.39 13.67
C SER A 303 -8.74 -20.61 12.25
N ALA A 304 -8.04 -21.72 12.01
CA ALA A 304 -7.49 -22.11 10.71
C ALA A 304 -8.48 -22.82 9.76
N GLN A 305 -9.73 -23.11 10.16
CA GLN A 305 -10.66 -23.91 9.34
C GLN A 305 -12.03 -23.23 9.13
N VAL A 306 -12.09 -22.17 8.32
CA VAL A 306 -13.35 -21.46 8.01
C VAL A 306 -14.47 -22.40 7.51
N ARG A 307 -14.12 -23.41 6.69
CA ARG A 307 -15.09 -24.38 6.15
C ARG A 307 -15.53 -25.42 7.17
N SER A 308 -14.66 -25.83 8.10
CA SER A 308 -15.08 -26.71 9.19
C SER A 308 -15.90 -25.94 10.23
N ILE A 309 -15.57 -24.67 10.51
CA ILE A 309 -16.40 -23.79 11.34
C ILE A 309 -17.81 -23.69 10.75
N TRP A 310 -17.95 -23.54 9.43
CA TRP A 310 -19.27 -23.48 8.80
C TRP A 310 -20.01 -24.82 8.85
N ASN A 311 -19.32 -25.95 8.63
CA ASN A 311 -19.93 -27.28 8.69
C ASN A 311 -20.27 -27.70 10.13
N GLU A 312 -19.42 -27.37 11.09
CA GLU A 312 -19.57 -27.64 12.52
C GLU A 312 -20.28 -26.51 13.26
N ARG A 313 -20.84 -25.51 12.56
CA ARG A 313 -21.48 -24.34 13.18
C ARG A 313 -22.54 -24.73 14.22
N LYS A 314 -23.27 -25.82 13.96
CA LYS A 314 -24.27 -26.35 14.91
C LYS A 314 -23.60 -26.94 16.16
N ASN A 315 -22.47 -27.61 16.02
CA ASN A 315 -21.72 -28.19 17.13
C ASN A 315 -21.02 -27.10 17.96
N ILE A 316 -20.41 -26.11 17.31
CA ILE A 316 -19.80 -24.95 17.95
C ILE A 316 -20.87 -24.14 18.70
N PHE A 317 -22.00 -23.82 18.05
CA PHE A 317 -23.10 -23.11 18.68
C PHE A 317 -23.73 -23.90 19.82
N ASN A 318 -23.86 -25.23 19.68
CA ASN A 318 -24.33 -26.08 20.77
C ASN A 318 -23.34 -26.17 21.92
N GLY A 319 -22.02 -26.12 21.65
CA GLY A 319 -20.97 -26.03 22.66
C GLY A 319 -21.04 -24.70 23.42
N LEU A 320 -21.08 -23.57 22.70
CA LEU A 320 -21.25 -22.23 23.26
C LEU A 320 -22.56 -22.10 24.06
N LYS A 321 -23.65 -22.70 23.58
CA LYS A 321 -24.94 -22.75 24.29
C LYS A 321 -24.88 -23.60 25.56
N LYS A 322 -24.11 -24.70 25.55
CA LYS A 322 -23.87 -25.52 26.75
C LYS A 322 -23.01 -24.79 27.76
N ASP A 323 -21.95 -24.11 27.32
CA ASP A 323 -21.06 -23.33 28.18
C ASP A 323 -21.78 -22.08 28.73
N PHE A 324 -22.67 -21.46 27.95
CA PHE A 324 -23.54 -20.38 28.41
C PHE A 324 -24.55 -20.87 29.46
N ARG A 325 -25.15 -22.05 29.24
CA ARG A 325 -26.04 -22.66 30.23
C ARG A 325 -25.28 -23.04 31.50
N SER A 326 -24.09 -23.65 31.41
CA SER A 326 -23.30 -24.01 32.59
C SER A 326 -22.86 -22.76 33.36
N ALA A 327 -22.47 -21.69 32.67
CA ALA A 327 -22.15 -20.40 33.29
C ALA A 327 -23.37 -19.74 33.97
N ILE A 328 -24.57 -19.87 33.40
CA ILE A 328 -25.83 -19.46 34.04
C ILE A 328 -26.16 -20.35 35.25
N TYR A 329 -25.98 -21.66 35.15
CA TYR A 329 -26.23 -22.57 36.28
C TYR A 329 -25.29 -22.30 37.45
N VAL A 330 -24.00 -22.05 37.19
CA VAL A 330 -23.02 -21.70 38.24
C VAL A 330 -23.35 -20.35 38.89
N SER A 331 -23.79 -19.36 38.11
CA SER A 331 -24.20 -18.05 38.65
C SER A 331 -25.55 -18.09 39.37
N GLN A 332 -26.49 -18.94 38.94
CA GLN A 332 -27.75 -19.19 39.65
C GLN A 332 -27.54 -19.97 40.95
N LEU A 333 -26.66 -20.98 40.95
CA LEU A 333 -26.27 -21.72 42.15
C LEU A 333 -25.63 -20.77 43.18
N HIS A 334 -24.80 -19.83 42.72
CA HIS A 334 -24.24 -18.77 43.56
C HIS A 334 -25.33 -17.85 44.16
N ARG A 335 -26.39 -17.56 43.41
CA ARG A 335 -27.51 -16.72 43.90
C ARG A 335 -28.40 -17.44 44.92
N THR A 336 -28.63 -18.74 44.76
CA THR A 336 -29.41 -19.55 45.72
C THR A 336 -28.63 -19.85 46.99
N ASP A 337 -27.33 -20.15 46.88
CA ASP A 337 -26.48 -20.45 48.04
C ASP A 337 -26.23 -19.18 48.90
N VAL A 338 -26.15 -18.00 48.28
CA VAL A 338 -26.12 -16.71 49.01
C VAL A 338 -27.46 -16.41 49.68
N MET A 339 -28.60 -16.72 49.04
CA MET A 339 -29.93 -16.53 49.63
C MET A 339 -30.23 -17.47 50.80
N ASP A 340 -29.83 -18.75 50.70
CA ASP A 340 -29.98 -19.71 51.80
C ASP A 340 -28.95 -19.47 52.92
N SER A 341 -27.73 -19.01 52.59
CA SER A 341 -26.69 -18.66 53.58
C SER A 341 -27.01 -17.36 54.35
N THR A 342 -27.80 -16.42 53.80
CA THR A 342 -28.30 -15.28 54.58
C THR A 342 -29.24 -15.67 55.73
N ARG A 343 -29.65 -16.94 55.85
CA ARG A 343 -30.50 -17.43 56.94
C ARG A 343 -29.76 -18.15 58.07
N GLU A 344 -28.51 -18.59 57.88
CA GLU A 344 -27.70 -19.16 58.96
C GLU A 344 -26.23 -18.70 58.94
N LYS A 345 -25.91 -17.91 59.97
CA LYS A 345 -24.59 -17.73 60.61
C LYS A 345 -23.49 -16.97 59.86
N LEU A 346 -23.30 -15.72 60.31
CA LEU A 346 -22.01 -15.04 60.35
C LEU A 346 -20.96 -15.92 61.07
N SER A 347 -19.81 -16.16 60.43
CA SER A 347 -18.49 -15.71 60.94
C SER A 347 -17.25 -16.45 60.38
N VAL A 348 -17.37 -17.56 59.62
CA VAL A 348 -16.18 -18.40 59.37
C VAL A 348 -15.71 -18.51 57.91
N TRP A 349 -16.45 -18.01 56.91
CA TRP A 349 -16.13 -18.33 55.51
C TRP A 349 -15.74 -17.13 54.64
N ARG A 350 -14.54 -16.56 54.88
CA ARG A 350 -13.97 -15.51 54.01
C ARG A 350 -13.02 -16.01 52.92
N TYR A 351 -12.53 -17.25 52.98
CA TYR A 351 -11.50 -17.74 52.05
C TYR A 351 -12.03 -18.58 50.87
N ALA A 352 -13.14 -19.32 51.01
CA ALA A 352 -13.66 -20.15 49.92
C ALA A 352 -14.49 -19.38 48.89
N GLY A 353 -15.16 -18.28 49.30
CA GLY A 353 -15.94 -17.43 48.38
C GLY A 353 -15.09 -16.83 47.26
N CYS A 354 -13.85 -16.44 47.56
CA CYS A 354 -12.93 -15.84 46.58
C CYS A 354 -12.47 -16.82 45.49
N LEU A 355 -12.18 -18.08 45.88
CA LEU A 355 -11.74 -19.14 44.96
C LEU A 355 -12.86 -19.57 43.99
N PHE A 356 -14.11 -19.62 44.45
CA PHE A 356 -15.25 -19.98 43.60
C PHE A 356 -15.69 -18.84 42.67
N THR A 357 -15.63 -17.58 43.11
CA THR A 357 -15.87 -16.42 42.23
C THR A 357 -14.83 -16.31 41.11
N LEU A 358 -13.56 -16.63 41.40
CA LEU A 358 -12.48 -16.64 40.40
C LEU A 358 -12.69 -17.69 39.30
N HIS A 359 -13.17 -18.89 39.67
CA HIS A 359 -13.40 -19.96 38.70
C HIS A 359 -14.60 -19.68 37.78
N ALA A 360 -15.69 -19.13 38.33
CA ALA A 360 -16.86 -18.70 37.56
C ALA A 360 -16.52 -17.51 36.64
N MET A 361 -15.71 -16.56 37.11
CA MET A 361 -15.24 -15.42 36.33
C MET A 361 -14.29 -15.86 35.20
N GLY A 362 -13.43 -16.85 35.44
CA GLY A 362 -12.56 -17.43 34.41
C GLY A 362 -13.32 -18.13 33.27
N SER A 363 -14.42 -18.83 33.59
CA SER A 363 -15.26 -19.48 32.59
C SER A 363 -16.08 -18.49 31.76
N TRP A 364 -16.58 -17.42 32.38
CA TRP A 364 -17.24 -16.30 31.68
C TRP A 364 -16.27 -15.55 30.76
N LEU A 365 -15.04 -15.28 31.25
CA LEU A 365 -14.00 -14.61 30.48
C LEU A 365 -13.64 -15.42 29.23
N GLY A 366 -13.50 -16.75 29.37
CA GLY A 366 -13.19 -17.62 28.24
C GLY A 366 -14.29 -17.68 27.18
N LEU A 367 -15.56 -17.71 27.59
CA LEU A 367 -16.70 -17.69 26.67
C LEU A 367 -16.81 -16.35 25.92
N LEU A 368 -16.60 -15.24 26.63
CA LEU A 368 -16.61 -13.90 26.05
C LEU A 368 -15.48 -13.75 25.03
N LEU A 369 -14.28 -14.22 25.38
CA LEU A 369 -13.10 -14.19 24.52
C LEU A 369 -13.29 -15.05 23.27
N ASP A 370 -13.80 -16.28 23.38
CA ASP A 370 -14.11 -17.15 22.23
C ASP A 370 -15.19 -16.51 21.32
N THR A 371 -16.20 -15.84 21.90
CA THR A 371 -17.23 -15.13 21.14
C THR A 371 -16.66 -13.92 20.38
N VAL A 372 -15.78 -13.14 21.03
CA VAL A 372 -15.09 -12.00 20.41
C VAL A 372 -14.19 -12.48 19.26
N ILE A 373 -13.44 -13.57 19.45
CA ILE A 373 -12.61 -14.15 18.38
C ILE A 373 -13.48 -14.56 17.20
N LEU A 374 -14.61 -15.25 17.43
CA LEU A 374 -15.51 -15.67 16.36
C LEU A 374 -16.06 -14.47 15.58
N CYS A 375 -16.51 -13.43 16.28
CA CYS A 375 -16.98 -12.18 15.67
C CYS A 375 -15.87 -11.49 14.86
N ALA A 376 -14.66 -11.40 15.40
CA ALA A 376 -13.52 -10.78 14.74
C ALA A 376 -13.13 -11.56 13.47
N LEU A 377 -13.18 -12.90 13.51
CA LEU A 377 -12.89 -13.77 12.37
C LEU A 377 -13.94 -13.60 11.27
N VAL A 378 -15.24 -13.59 11.61
CA VAL A 378 -16.33 -13.35 10.64
C VAL A 378 -16.23 -11.95 10.04
N PHE A 379 -16.00 -10.93 10.88
CA PHE A 379 -15.79 -9.56 10.43
C PHE A 379 -14.62 -9.49 9.45
N SER A 380 -13.49 -10.10 9.79
CA SER A 380 -12.32 -10.12 8.91
C SER A 380 -12.62 -10.81 7.58
N ILE A 381 -13.38 -11.93 7.56
CA ILE A 381 -13.74 -12.67 6.33
C ILE A 381 -14.56 -11.84 5.38
N ILE A 382 -15.51 -11.08 5.93
CA ILE A 382 -16.45 -10.33 5.11
C ILE A 382 -15.84 -8.98 4.75
N VAL A 383 -15.36 -8.23 5.74
CA VAL A 383 -14.96 -6.83 5.56
C VAL A 383 -13.65 -6.72 4.79
N SER A 384 -12.63 -7.53 5.10
CA SER A 384 -11.31 -7.42 4.47
C SER A 384 -11.29 -7.52 2.94
N PRO A 385 -12.02 -8.43 2.25
CA PRO A 385 -12.05 -8.40 0.79
C PRO A 385 -12.75 -7.15 0.24
N PHE A 386 -13.82 -6.68 0.88
CA PHE A 386 -14.46 -5.43 0.47
C PHE A 386 -13.54 -4.23 0.69
N THR A 387 -12.73 -4.22 1.76
CA THR A 387 -11.76 -3.15 2.01
C THR A 387 -10.69 -3.09 0.95
N VAL A 388 -10.18 -4.25 0.53
CA VAL A 388 -9.20 -4.35 -0.55
C VAL A 388 -9.79 -3.80 -1.85
N ILE A 389 -10.99 -4.25 -2.23
CA ILE A 389 -11.64 -3.81 -3.47
C ILE A 389 -11.91 -2.30 -3.43
N ALA A 390 -12.46 -1.78 -2.33
CA ALA A 390 -12.73 -0.35 -2.18
C ALA A 390 -11.45 0.49 -2.27
N PHE A 391 -10.36 0.03 -1.65
CA PHE A 391 -9.07 0.71 -1.72
C PHE A 391 -8.48 0.68 -3.14
N VAL A 392 -8.47 -0.48 -3.81
CA VAL A 392 -7.94 -0.63 -5.17
C VAL A 392 -8.71 0.25 -6.16
N VAL A 393 -10.05 0.24 -6.10
CA VAL A 393 -10.88 1.07 -6.97
C VAL A 393 -10.59 2.56 -6.74
N TRP A 394 -10.49 2.97 -5.47
CA TRP A 394 -10.21 4.37 -5.13
C TRP A 394 -8.81 4.81 -5.58
N ILE A 395 -7.77 4.03 -5.32
CA ILE A 395 -6.40 4.41 -5.65
C ILE A 395 -6.14 4.36 -7.16
N GLU A 396 -6.72 3.41 -7.90
CA GLU A 396 -6.58 3.39 -9.37
C GLU A 396 -7.37 4.52 -10.04
N TYR A 397 -8.54 4.87 -9.50
CA TYR A 397 -9.26 6.05 -9.96
C TYR A 397 -8.43 7.33 -9.74
N TYR A 398 -7.78 7.44 -8.58
CA TYR A 398 -6.88 8.53 -8.27
C TYR A 398 -5.65 8.58 -9.21
N ILE A 399 -4.95 7.45 -9.42
CA ILE A 399 -3.77 7.39 -10.32
C ILE A 399 -4.14 7.72 -11.76
N HIS A 400 -5.34 7.35 -12.22
CA HIS A 400 -5.78 7.64 -13.58
C HIS A 400 -5.90 9.15 -13.86
N GLU A 401 -6.27 9.93 -12.85
CA GLU A 401 -6.46 11.37 -12.93
C GLU A 401 -5.13 12.15 -12.73
N ASP A 402 -4.06 11.52 -12.23
CA ASP A 402 -2.77 12.17 -11.96
C ASP A 402 -1.87 12.35 -13.21
N GLY A 403 -2.28 11.84 -14.37
CA GLY A 403 -1.65 12.13 -15.67
C GLY A 403 -1.18 10.90 -16.48
N PRO A 404 -0.59 11.12 -17.67
CA PRO A 404 -0.21 10.04 -18.58
C PRO A 404 0.97 9.20 -18.06
N SER A 405 0.88 7.87 -18.24
CA SER A 405 1.82 6.89 -17.69
C SER A 405 2.90 6.44 -18.68
N GLN A 406 3.77 7.35 -19.13
CA GLN A 406 4.82 6.99 -20.10
C GLN A 406 6.20 7.48 -19.70
N GLU A 407 6.99 6.60 -19.10
CA GLU A 407 8.45 6.71 -19.09
C GLU A 407 9.11 5.71 -20.04
N THR A 408 10.34 6.01 -20.47
CA THR A 408 11.20 5.03 -21.13
C THR A 408 11.72 3.99 -20.11
N PRO A 409 11.92 2.71 -20.49
CA PRO A 409 12.19 1.60 -19.57
C PRO A 409 13.54 1.63 -18.83
N GLN A 410 14.29 2.74 -18.89
CA GLN A 410 15.73 2.72 -18.62
C GLN A 410 16.13 2.90 -17.15
N GLN A 411 15.24 3.27 -16.21
CA GLN A 411 15.67 3.70 -14.86
C GLN A 411 15.21 2.74 -13.75
N VAL A 412 13.96 2.83 -13.32
CA VAL A 412 13.42 1.97 -12.24
C VAL A 412 13.39 0.49 -12.68
N GLY A 413 13.22 0.25 -13.98
CA GLY A 413 13.24 -1.07 -14.59
C GLY A 413 14.57 -1.82 -14.48
N GLN A 414 15.71 -1.16 -14.18
CA GLN A 414 17.02 -1.85 -14.16
C GLN A 414 17.31 -2.58 -12.84
N TRP A 415 16.94 -2.01 -11.70
CA TRP A 415 17.29 -2.55 -10.39
C TRP A 415 16.13 -3.36 -9.77
N SER A 416 14.87 -3.05 -10.12
CA SER A 416 13.71 -3.80 -9.65
C SER A 416 13.76 -5.32 -9.98
N PRO A 417 14.17 -5.76 -11.18
CA PRO A 417 14.34 -7.19 -11.47
C PRO A 417 15.41 -7.86 -10.60
N LEU A 418 16.51 -7.17 -10.30
CA LEU A 418 17.58 -7.69 -9.43
C LEU A 418 17.07 -7.93 -8.01
N VAL A 419 16.28 -6.99 -7.47
CA VAL A 419 15.64 -7.12 -6.16
C VAL A 419 14.62 -8.27 -6.17
N SER A 420 13.82 -8.40 -7.23
CA SER A 420 12.88 -9.52 -7.39
C SER A 420 13.59 -10.89 -7.40
N ILE A 421 14.70 -11.02 -8.14
CA ILE A 421 15.54 -12.22 -8.14
C ILE A 421 16.11 -12.47 -6.73
N GLY A 422 16.56 -11.43 -6.04
CA GLY A 422 17.02 -11.52 -4.65
C GLY A 422 15.97 -12.11 -3.72
N PHE A 423 14.72 -11.65 -3.81
CA PHE A 423 13.62 -12.20 -3.03
C PHE A 423 13.30 -13.67 -3.37
N LEU A 424 13.39 -14.05 -4.64
CA LEU A 424 13.22 -15.44 -5.06
C LEU A 424 14.33 -16.33 -4.47
N LEU A 425 15.58 -15.87 -4.47
CA LEU A 425 16.71 -16.59 -3.89
C LEU A 425 16.54 -16.75 -2.37
N ILE A 426 16.14 -15.70 -1.66
CA ILE A 426 15.86 -15.75 -0.21
C ILE A 426 14.72 -16.75 0.07
N SER A 427 13.65 -16.70 -0.71
CA SER A 427 12.51 -17.61 -0.58
C SER A 427 12.93 -19.07 -0.79
N ALA A 428 13.71 -19.33 -1.85
CA ALA A 428 14.23 -20.66 -2.15
C ALA A 428 15.20 -21.16 -1.06
N ALA A 429 16.05 -20.29 -0.51
CA ALA A 429 16.96 -20.62 0.57
C ALA A 429 16.21 -21.02 1.86
N ILE A 430 15.17 -20.26 2.24
CA ILE A 430 14.33 -20.58 3.40
C ILE A 430 13.63 -21.94 3.21
N LEU A 431 13.09 -22.20 2.01
CA LEU A 431 12.45 -23.46 1.69
C LEU A 431 13.45 -24.64 1.68
N LYS A 432 14.68 -24.43 1.22
CA LYS A 432 15.74 -25.45 1.28
C LYS A 432 16.15 -25.76 2.72
N LEU A 433 16.14 -24.74 3.60
CA LEU A 433 16.38 -24.87 5.03
C LEU A 433 15.21 -25.48 5.81
N LYS A 434 14.09 -25.85 5.15
CA LYS A 434 12.91 -26.45 5.78
C LYS A 434 13.26 -27.57 6.73
N TYR A 435 14.08 -28.54 6.30
CA TYR A 435 14.42 -29.70 7.13
C TYR A 435 15.24 -29.37 8.38
N TRP A 436 15.93 -28.23 8.38
CA TRP A 436 16.71 -27.77 9.53
C TRP A 436 15.82 -27.07 10.58
N VAL A 437 14.73 -26.44 10.13
CA VAL A 437 13.80 -25.66 10.96
C VAL A 437 12.56 -26.48 11.38
N ALA A 438 12.26 -27.56 10.67
CA ALA A 438 11.14 -28.44 10.91
C ALA A 438 11.14 -29.02 12.33
N SER A 439 9.96 -29.11 12.94
CA SER A 439 9.83 -29.75 14.26
C SER A 439 9.91 -31.28 14.16
N ARG A 440 10.22 -31.98 15.26
CA ARG A 440 10.26 -33.46 15.27
C ARG A 440 8.91 -34.08 14.90
N GLU A 441 7.82 -33.50 15.39
CA GLU A 441 6.45 -33.93 15.09
C GLU A 441 6.12 -33.78 13.60
N GLU A 442 6.51 -32.65 13.01
CA GLU A 442 6.35 -32.37 11.57
C GLU A 442 7.14 -33.36 10.71
N LEU A 443 8.38 -33.67 11.12
CA LEU A 443 9.23 -34.64 10.42
C LEU A 443 8.64 -36.06 10.50
N GLU A 444 8.10 -36.46 11.65
CA GLU A 444 7.45 -37.76 11.84
C GLU A 444 6.17 -37.90 11.00
N GLU A 445 5.36 -36.85 10.92
CA GLU A 445 4.16 -36.82 10.08
C GLU A 445 4.50 -36.92 8.59
N GLU A 446 5.52 -36.19 8.13
CA GLU A 446 5.99 -36.21 6.74
C GLU A 446 6.59 -37.58 6.36
N ILE A 447 7.38 -38.21 7.26
CA ILE A 447 7.87 -39.58 7.08
C ILE A 447 6.70 -40.57 6.95
N GLY A 448 5.68 -40.44 7.79
CA GLY A 448 4.48 -41.27 7.75
C GLY A 448 3.73 -41.15 6.42
N TYR A 449 3.53 -39.91 5.95
CA TYR A 449 2.91 -39.63 4.65
C TYR A 449 3.70 -40.22 3.48
N LEU A 450 5.02 -40.02 3.46
CA LEU A 450 5.90 -40.52 2.39
C LEU A 450 5.91 -42.05 2.34
N ARG A 451 5.93 -42.74 3.48
CA ARG A 451 5.78 -44.20 3.55
C ARG A 451 4.43 -44.66 2.97
N GLY A 452 3.35 -43.96 3.28
CA GLY A 452 2.03 -44.24 2.72
C GLY A 452 1.99 -44.07 1.19
N LYS A 453 2.63 -43.01 0.68
CA LYS A 453 2.73 -42.74 -0.76
C LYS A 453 3.59 -43.78 -1.48
N LEU A 454 4.71 -44.19 -0.89
CA LEU A 454 5.55 -45.28 -1.40
C LEU A 454 4.74 -46.57 -1.57
N LYS A 455 4.01 -46.97 -0.52
CA LYS A 455 3.15 -48.16 -0.52
C LYS A 455 2.03 -48.11 -1.56
N ARG A 456 1.57 -46.91 -1.93
CA ARG A 456 0.58 -46.71 -3.00
C ARG A 456 1.21 -46.87 -4.39
N LEU A 457 2.40 -46.32 -4.60
CA LEU A 457 3.15 -46.45 -5.85
C LEU A 457 3.58 -47.89 -6.10
N GLU A 458 3.98 -48.61 -5.05
CA GLU A 458 4.30 -50.04 -5.13
C GLU A 458 3.08 -50.87 -5.59
N ARG A 459 1.90 -50.62 -5.02
CA ARG A 459 0.65 -51.27 -5.46
C ARG A 459 0.32 -50.99 -6.92
N LEU A 460 0.43 -49.73 -7.37
CA LEU A 460 0.22 -49.39 -8.78
C LEU A 460 1.22 -50.08 -9.71
N ARG A 461 2.48 -50.24 -9.27
CA ARG A 461 3.50 -50.99 -10.01
C ARG A 461 3.11 -52.46 -10.18
N GLU A 462 2.64 -53.09 -9.10
CA GLU A 462 2.20 -54.49 -9.09
C GLU A 462 0.95 -54.69 -9.96
N GLU A 463 -0.03 -53.79 -9.89
CA GLU A 463 -1.22 -53.81 -10.76
C GLU A 463 -0.86 -53.66 -12.25
N MET A 464 0.09 -52.79 -12.58
CA MET A 464 0.58 -52.65 -13.97
C MET A 464 1.36 -53.89 -14.45
N HIS A 465 2.14 -54.55 -13.60
CA HIS A 465 2.84 -55.79 -13.96
C HIS A 465 1.89 -56.99 -14.07
N GLY A 466 0.83 -57.05 -13.25
CA GLY A 466 -0.17 -58.11 -13.28
C GLY A 466 -1.17 -58.01 -14.44
N SER A 467 -1.28 -56.86 -15.10
CA SER A 467 -2.16 -56.65 -16.26
C SER A 467 -1.47 -56.85 -17.62
N ALA A 468 -0.16 -57.14 -17.61
CA ALA A 468 0.68 -57.31 -18.81
C ALA A 468 1.07 -58.78 -19.08
N GLY A 469 0.57 -59.73 -18.29
CA GLY A 469 0.64 -61.17 -18.53
C GLY A 469 -0.76 -61.75 -18.60
#